data_AF-A0A9Q4AAF2-F1
#
_entry.id   AF-A0A9Q4AAF2-F1
#
_cell.length_a   1.000
_cell.length_b   1.000
_cell.length_c   1.000
_cell.angle_alpha   90.00
_cell.angle_beta   90.00
_cell.angle_gamma   90.00
#
_symmetry.space_group_name_H-M   'P 1'
#
loop_
_entity.id
_entity.type
_entity.pdbx_description
1 polymer ?
#
loop_
_entity_poly.entity_id
_entity_poly.type
_entity_poly.pdbx_seq_one_letter_code
_entity_poly.pdbx_strand_id
1 'polypeptide(L)'
;GQDRLLNFIPALASPFTDVETNLRVQVFFRSMFAYLSPLGILIFFNRSPKFLLVAIAITNIILLACLSQYAQFNFYVQHNTFGTSLVMLALAYALTYSQLPKAVIAVIALFVCSLAYATNYALLTYAIPVIFLLGVLRWPFWKRYLSFFVINCLAVLIARYHSQTYGVAPTELGLLISPQAVIDALHVIYQNLNLGAFLLFLAIALICYQIAAEKKFLELSGVLCVALAIVVLLANTLWVQMNLHNVRYFLTSELIIASVFGLVITRTLMLGQYKYALLIPGLALVYCIFVPLGGFTATYKELVGAPWRSNSKAVADLAVKEKAEVINGTYW
;
A
#
# COMPACT_ATOMS: atom_id res chain seq x y z
N GLY A 1 -1.47 18.46 10.03
CA GLY A 1 -1.15 17.32 9.13
C GLY A 1 -2.45 16.67 8.71
N GLN A 2 -2.63 16.35 7.43
CA GLN A 2 -3.90 15.86 6.87
C GLN A 2 -4.53 14.71 7.70
N ASP A 3 -5.63 15.04 8.38
CA ASP A 3 -6.81 14.26 8.76
C ASP A 3 -6.68 12.73 8.79
N ARG A 4 -5.71 12.27 9.57
CA ARG A 4 -5.67 10.93 10.17
C ARG A 4 -5.17 11.14 11.59
N LEU A 5 -6.05 11.06 12.57
CA LEU A 5 -5.77 11.38 13.98
C LEU A 5 -4.59 10.59 14.58
N LEU A 6 -4.16 9.50 13.92
CA LEU A 6 -2.98 8.71 14.25
C LEU A 6 -2.07 8.55 13.03
N ASN A 7 -1.73 9.64 12.34
CA ASN A 7 -0.80 9.57 11.23
C ASN A 7 0.61 9.22 11.78
N PHE A 8 0.90 7.92 11.82
CA PHE A 8 2.08 7.33 12.46
C PHE A 8 3.39 7.98 11.98
N ILE A 9 3.45 8.36 10.70
CA ILE A 9 4.64 8.97 10.11
C ILE A 9 4.89 10.40 10.64
N PRO A 10 3.91 11.33 10.63
CA PRO A 10 4.05 12.61 11.34
C PRO A 10 4.41 12.48 12.82
N ALA A 11 3.86 11.49 13.54
CA ALA A 11 4.21 11.26 14.94
C ALA A 11 5.69 10.86 15.11
N LEU A 12 6.21 9.98 14.24
CA LEU A 12 7.64 9.61 14.23
C LEU A 12 8.56 10.78 13.84
N ALA A 13 8.08 11.72 13.02
CA ALA A 13 8.82 12.91 12.63
C ALA A 13 8.71 14.07 13.63
N SER A 14 7.83 13.97 14.65
CA SER A 14 7.58 15.06 15.61
C SER A 14 8.81 15.56 16.40
N PRO A 15 9.88 14.76 16.65
CA PRO A 15 11.09 15.28 17.29
C PRO A 15 11.88 16.28 16.44
N PHE A 16 11.64 16.36 15.12
CA PHE A 16 12.33 17.29 14.22
C PHE A 16 11.58 18.62 14.17
N THR A 17 12.13 19.64 14.83
CA THR A 17 11.53 20.97 14.95
C THR A 17 11.77 21.87 13.74
N ASP A 18 12.84 21.63 12.97
CA ASP A 18 13.08 22.28 11.69
C ASP A 18 12.11 21.76 10.61
N VAL A 19 11.40 22.67 9.94
CA VAL A 19 10.31 22.34 9.00
C VAL A 19 10.83 21.53 7.81
N GLU A 20 11.99 21.89 7.27
CA GLU A 20 12.55 21.21 6.10
C GLU A 20 13.05 19.81 6.44
N THR A 21 13.73 19.67 7.58
CA THR A 21 14.18 18.38 8.10
C THR A 21 12.99 17.47 8.42
N ASN A 22 11.96 18.00 9.07
CA ASN A 22 10.74 17.27 9.37
C ASN A 22 10.08 16.74 8.10
N LEU A 23 9.93 17.60 7.07
CA LEU A 23 9.36 17.21 5.78
C LEU A 23 10.18 16.10 5.10
N ARG A 24 11.51 16.24 5.04
CA ARG A 24 12.41 15.24 4.46
C ARG A 24 12.30 13.89 5.19
N VAL A 25 12.22 13.90 6.51
CA VAL A 25 12.04 12.69 7.32
C VAL A 25 10.67 12.05 7.06
N GLN A 26 9.60 12.83 6.96
CA GLN A 26 8.29 12.30 6.60
C GLN A 26 8.27 11.67 5.21
N VAL A 27 8.88 12.33 4.22
CA VAL A 27 9.01 11.78 2.86
C VAL A 27 9.80 10.49 2.88
N PHE A 28 10.93 10.44 3.58
CA PHE A 28 11.73 9.23 3.74
C PHE A 28 10.90 8.07 4.32
N PHE A 29 10.18 8.30 5.43
CA PHE A 29 9.34 7.27 6.02
C PHE A 29 8.19 6.84 5.08
N ARG A 30 7.53 7.77 4.40
CA ARG A 30 6.47 7.45 3.41
C ARG A 30 7.02 6.59 2.29
N SER A 31 8.17 6.95 1.72
CA SER A 31 8.81 6.19 0.66
C SER A 31 9.27 4.82 1.14
N MET A 32 9.81 4.72 2.36
CA MET A 32 10.20 3.46 2.98
C MET A 32 8.99 2.53 3.17
N PHE A 33 7.89 3.03 3.74
CA PHE A 33 6.67 2.24 3.93
C PHE A 33 6.00 1.87 2.60
N ALA A 34 6.02 2.77 1.62
CA ALA A 34 5.55 2.47 0.27
C ALA A 34 6.39 1.36 -0.39
N TYR A 35 7.72 1.44 -0.29
CA TYR A 35 8.63 0.43 -0.81
C TYR A 35 8.40 -0.95 -0.16
N LEU A 36 8.19 -0.98 1.16
CA LEU A 36 7.95 -2.21 1.92
C LEU A 36 6.50 -2.72 1.85
N SER A 37 5.54 -1.92 1.38
CA SER A 37 4.12 -2.26 1.33
C SER A 37 3.78 -3.59 0.61
N PRO A 38 4.53 -4.09 -0.40
CA PRO A 38 4.29 -5.42 -0.95
C PRO A 38 4.33 -6.54 0.09
N LEU A 39 5.05 -6.36 1.21
CA LEU A 39 5.08 -7.31 2.32
C LEU A 39 3.68 -7.68 2.82
N GLY A 40 2.74 -6.73 2.82
CA GLY A 40 1.37 -6.95 3.27
C GLY A 40 0.64 -8.06 2.51
N ILE A 41 1.07 -8.38 1.29
CA ILE A 41 0.54 -9.48 0.48
C ILE A 41 1.52 -10.67 0.45
N LEU A 42 2.80 -10.39 0.19
CA LEU A 42 3.82 -11.40 -0.05
C LEU A 42 4.08 -12.31 1.17
N ILE A 43 3.94 -11.79 2.39
CA ILE A 43 4.17 -12.53 3.64
C ILE A 43 3.25 -13.74 3.78
N PHE A 44 2.06 -13.69 3.16
CA PHE A 44 1.13 -14.81 3.16
C PHE A 44 1.56 -15.95 2.23
N PHE A 45 2.49 -15.72 1.28
CA PHE A 45 2.90 -16.70 0.29
C PHE A 45 4.26 -17.34 0.58
N ASN A 46 5.22 -16.58 1.11
CA ASN A 46 6.55 -17.06 1.44
C ASN A 46 7.06 -16.35 2.70
N ARG A 47 7.94 -17.01 3.44
CA ARG A 47 8.52 -16.50 4.70
C ARG A 47 10.02 -16.26 4.61
N SER A 48 10.68 -16.81 3.60
CA SER A 48 12.12 -16.65 3.43
C SER A 48 12.44 -15.16 3.28
N PRO A 49 13.25 -14.56 4.19
CA PRO A 49 13.58 -13.14 4.10
C PRO A 49 14.25 -12.80 2.77
N LYS A 50 15.14 -13.68 2.28
CA LYS A 50 15.78 -13.53 0.96
C LYS A 50 14.75 -13.48 -0.16
N PHE A 51 13.75 -14.37 -0.12
CA PHE A 51 12.69 -14.38 -1.10
C PHE A 51 11.83 -13.13 -1.06
N LEU A 52 11.43 -12.70 0.14
CA LEU A 52 10.63 -11.50 0.31
C LEU A 52 11.36 -10.24 -0.16
N LEU A 53 12.65 -10.10 0.15
CA LEU A 53 13.47 -8.98 -0.32
C LEU A 53 13.50 -8.89 -1.84
N VAL A 54 13.71 -10.01 -2.53
CA VAL A 54 13.71 -10.05 -4.00
C VAL A 54 12.33 -9.75 -4.56
N ALA A 55 11.28 -10.34 -3.99
CA ALA A 55 9.92 -10.11 -4.43
C ALA A 55 9.49 -8.65 -4.25
N ILE A 56 9.88 -8.00 -3.16
CA ILE A 56 9.65 -6.56 -2.94
C ILE A 56 10.39 -5.74 -3.99
N ALA A 57 11.67 -6.03 -4.25
CA ALA A 57 12.46 -5.31 -5.23
C ALA A 57 11.84 -5.41 -6.64
N ILE A 58 11.47 -6.63 -7.07
CA ILE A 58 10.81 -6.85 -8.37
C ILE A 58 9.45 -6.15 -8.40
N THR A 59 8.67 -6.22 -7.33
CA THR A 59 7.36 -5.52 -7.27
C THR A 59 7.53 -4.02 -7.43
N ASN A 60 8.55 -3.41 -6.80
CA ASN A 60 8.83 -1.99 -6.94
C ASN A 60 9.33 -1.63 -8.35
N ILE A 61 10.11 -2.49 -9.00
CA ILE A 61 10.50 -2.31 -10.41
C ILE A 61 9.26 -2.26 -11.30
N ILE A 62 8.32 -3.18 -11.11
CA ILE A 62 7.05 -3.21 -11.84
C ILE A 62 6.28 -1.91 -11.59
N LEU A 63 6.13 -1.49 -10.32
CA LEU A 63 5.41 -0.25 -9.99
C LEU A 63 6.06 0.99 -10.61
N LEU A 64 7.38 1.13 -10.54
CA LEU A 64 8.11 2.26 -11.12
C LEU A 64 8.07 2.28 -12.65
N ALA A 65 7.99 1.12 -13.30
CA ALA A 65 7.88 1.05 -14.75
C ALA A 65 6.43 1.24 -15.25
N CYS A 66 5.45 0.74 -14.49
CA CYS A 66 4.05 0.75 -14.89
C CYS A 66 3.31 2.02 -14.47
N LEU A 67 3.63 2.65 -13.34
CA LEU A 67 2.89 3.83 -12.89
C LEU A 67 3.39 5.11 -13.60
N SER A 68 2.48 6.04 -13.89
CA SER A 68 2.82 7.40 -14.32
C SER A 68 3.57 8.15 -13.22
N GLN A 69 4.27 9.23 -13.57
CA GLN A 69 4.97 10.07 -12.59
C GLN A 69 4.02 10.58 -11.48
N TYR A 70 2.79 10.98 -11.83
CA TYR A 70 1.80 11.43 -10.86
C TYR A 70 1.38 10.29 -9.91
N ALA A 71 1.17 9.09 -10.43
CA ALA A 71 0.86 7.92 -9.61
C ALA A 71 2.04 7.49 -8.74
N GLN A 72 3.28 7.53 -9.26
CA GLN A 72 4.49 7.29 -8.49
C GLN A 72 4.64 8.30 -7.35
N PHE A 73 4.38 9.59 -7.61
CA PHE A 73 4.42 10.63 -6.59
C PHE A 73 3.40 10.37 -5.48
N ASN A 74 2.17 10.04 -5.85
CA ASN A 74 1.14 9.66 -4.88
C ASN A 74 1.53 8.40 -4.09
N PHE A 75 2.16 7.42 -4.74
CA PHE A 75 2.56 6.16 -4.13
C PHE A 75 3.71 6.35 -3.13
N TYR A 76 4.81 6.97 -3.55
CA TYR A 76 6.07 7.02 -2.79
C TYR A 76 6.23 8.28 -1.92
N VAL A 77 5.61 9.41 -2.26
CA VAL A 77 5.91 10.71 -1.63
C VAL A 77 4.70 11.35 -0.95
N GLN A 78 3.58 11.52 -1.68
CA GLN A 78 2.42 12.24 -1.15
C GLN A 78 1.70 11.44 -0.06
N HIS A 79 1.73 10.10 -0.17
CA HIS A 79 1.36 9.06 0.80
C HIS A 79 0.45 8.02 0.11
N ASN A 80 0.97 6.81 -0.15
CA ASN A 80 0.11 5.66 -0.37
C ASN A 80 -0.75 5.50 0.89
N THR A 81 -2.06 5.71 0.75
CA THR A 81 -3.03 5.68 1.84
C THR A 81 -2.90 4.41 2.68
N PHE A 82 -2.42 3.30 2.13
CA PHE A 82 -2.41 1.99 2.76
C PHE A 82 -1.01 1.43 3.08
N GLY A 83 0.07 2.08 2.63
CA GLY A 83 1.42 1.53 2.69
C GLY A 83 1.86 1.17 4.11
N THR A 84 1.72 2.11 5.05
CA THR A 84 2.06 1.88 6.47
C THR A 84 1.24 0.74 7.07
N SER A 85 -0.07 0.73 6.84
CA SER A 85 -0.98 -0.28 7.38
C SER A 85 -0.68 -1.68 6.84
N LEU A 86 -0.27 -1.81 5.56
CA LEU A 86 0.18 -3.06 4.95
C LEU A 86 1.45 -3.61 5.59
N VAL A 87 2.42 -2.75 5.86
CA VAL A 87 3.67 -3.15 6.53
C VAL A 87 3.39 -3.57 7.96
N MET A 88 2.57 -2.82 8.70
CA MET A 88 2.15 -3.18 10.07
C MET A 88 1.39 -4.53 10.09
N LEU A 89 0.48 -4.76 9.14
CA LEU A 89 -0.20 -6.04 8.98
C LEU A 89 0.79 -7.19 8.76
N ALA A 90 1.79 -6.99 7.89
CA ALA A 90 2.81 -7.99 7.63
C ALA A 90 3.66 -8.31 8.87
N LEU A 91 4.03 -7.29 9.65
CA LEU A 91 4.73 -7.47 10.92
C LEU A 91 3.87 -8.26 11.92
N ALA A 92 2.58 -7.91 12.05
CA ALA A 92 1.65 -8.65 12.92
C ALA A 92 1.50 -10.12 12.48
N TYR A 93 1.45 -10.39 11.17
CA TYR A 93 1.41 -11.75 10.67
C TYR A 93 2.72 -12.50 10.90
N ALA A 94 3.87 -11.84 10.73
CA ALA A 94 5.19 -12.42 11.00
C ALA A 94 5.33 -12.84 12.47
N LEU A 95 4.77 -12.08 13.41
CA LEU A 95 4.77 -12.43 14.85
C LEU A 95 4.09 -13.77 15.14
N THR A 96 3.15 -14.23 14.31
CA THR A 96 2.51 -15.55 14.48
C THR A 96 3.49 -16.73 14.33
N TYR A 97 4.68 -16.47 13.79
CA TYR A 97 5.78 -17.41 13.64
C TYR A 97 6.86 -17.28 14.73
N SER A 98 6.74 -16.30 15.61
CA SER A 98 7.66 -16.11 16.73
C SER A 98 7.55 -17.25 17.75
N GLN A 99 8.63 -17.47 18.50
CA GLN A 99 8.70 -18.40 19.64
C GLN A 99 8.15 -17.80 20.93
N LEU A 100 7.70 -16.53 20.91
CA LEU A 100 7.09 -15.87 22.06
C LEU A 100 5.82 -16.61 22.55
N PRO A 101 5.44 -16.45 23.82
CA PRO A 101 4.19 -16.99 24.36
C PRO A 101 2.99 -16.53 23.53
N LYS A 102 2.01 -17.42 23.30
CA LYS A 102 0.86 -17.15 22.43
C LYS A 102 0.03 -15.94 22.87
N ALA A 103 -0.10 -15.74 24.19
CA ALA A 103 -0.77 -14.57 24.74
C ALA A 103 -0.01 -13.27 24.39
N VAL A 104 1.32 -13.26 24.52
CA VAL A 104 2.16 -12.11 24.18
C VAL A 104 2.06 -11.78 22.68
N ILE A 105 2.13 -12.80 21.83
CA ILE A 105 1.95 -12.63 20.37
C ILE A 105 0.58 -12.02 20.08
N ALA A 106 -0.48 -12.54 20.71
CA ALA A 106 -1.84 -12.05 20.48
C ALA A 106 -1.98 -10.57 20.90
N VAL A 107 -1.43 -10.18 22.05
CA VAL A 107 -1.46 -8.79 22.53
C VAL A 107 -0.70 -7.86 21.59
N ILE A 108 0.52 -8.22 21.19
CA ILE A 108 1.33 -7.38 20.29
C ILE A 108 0.67 -7.29 18.91
N ALA A 109 0.21 -8.42 18.36
CA ALA A 109 -0.48 -8.44 17.06
C ALA A 109 -1.77 -7.62 17.10
N LEU A 110 -2.55 -7.71 18.19
CA LEU A 110 -3.76 -6.91 18.38
C LEU A 110 -3.44 -5.41 18.42
N PHE A 111 -2.40 -5.01 19.15
CA PHE A 111 -1.94 -3.62 19.20
C PHE A 111 -1.51 -3.11 17.82
N VAL A 112 -0.63 -3.85 17.12
CA VAL A 112 -0.12 -3.47 15.80
C VAL A 112 -1.24 -3.40 14.76
N CYS A 113 -2.15 -4.38 14.74
CA CYS A 113 -3.31 -4.35 13.86
C CYS A 113 -4.25 -3.18 14.21
N SER A 114 -4.47 -2.88 15.50
CA SER A 114 -5.32 -1.77 15.91
C SER A 114 -4.75 -0.44 15.43
N LEU A 115 -3.44 -0.25 15.51
CA LEU A 115 -2.75 0.91 14.94
C LEU A 115 -2.88 0.95 13.40
N ALA A 116 -2.76 -0.20 12.73
CA ALA A 116 -2.90 -0.31 11.28
C ALA A 116 -4.32 0.07 10.79
N TYR A 117 -5.38 -0.31 11.54
CA TYR A 117 -6.76 0.06 11.20
C TYR A 117 -7.12 1.49 11.64
N ALA A 118 -6.59 1.96 12.77
CA ALA A 118 -6.80 3.33 13.21
C ALA A 118 -6.11 4.35 12.31
N THR A 119 -4.97 3.98 11.70
CA THR A 119 -4.31 4.78 10.65
C THR A 119 -5.09 4.77 9.34
N ASN A 120 -5.68 3.63 8.95
CA ASN A 120 -6.53 3.54 7.77
C ASN A 120 -7.56 2.40 7.84
N TYR A 121 -8.84 2.75 8.02
CA TYR A 121 -9.93 1.79 8.04
C TYR A 121 -10.12 1.03 6.75
N ALA A 122 -9.86 1.64 5.60
CA ALA A 122 -10.05 0.97 4.33
C ALA A 122 -9.07 -0.20 4.12
N LEU A 123 -8.08 -0.43 5.02
CA LEU A 123 -7.34 -1.70 5.12
C LEU A 123 -8.28 -2.91 5.24
N LEU A 124 -9.45 -2.74 5.88
CA LEU A 124 -10.42 -3.82 6.11
C LEU A 124 -10.99 -4.39 4.81
N THR A 125 -11.12 -3.57 3.76
CA THR A 125 -11.78 -3.97 2.51
C THR A 125 -10.97 -5.00 1.73
N TYR A 126 -9.69 -5.20 2.08
CA TYR A 126 -8.84 -6.18 1.43
C TYR A 126 -8.12 -7.13 2.38
N ALA A 127 -7.68 -6.69 3.55
CA ALA A 127 -6.93 -7.56 4.47
C ALA A 127 -7.81 -8.73 4.95
N ILE A 128 -9.05 -8.46 5.35
CA ILE A 128 -9.97 -9.49 5.86
C ILE A 128 -10.34 -10.51 4.77
N PRO A 129 -10.79 -10.10 3.55
CA PRO A 129 -11.03 -11.04 2.47
C PRO A 129 -9.80 -11.89 2.10
N VAL A 130 -8.60 -11.31 2.04
CA VAL A 130 -7.36 -12.04 1.74
C VAL A 130 -7.04 -13.07 2.83
N ILE A 131 -7.10 -12.68 4.10
CA ILE A 131 -6.84 -13.59 5.23
C ILE A 131 -7.84 -14.74 5.23
N PHE A 132 -9.13 -14.43 5.04
CA PHE A 132 -10.19 -15.42 5.01
C PHE A 132 -10.00 -16.40 3.84
N LEU A 133 -9.82 -15.89 2.62
CA LEU A 133 -9.64 -16.69 1.41
C LEU A 133 -8.41 -17.61 1.54
N LEU A 134 -7.27 -17.07 2.00
CA LEU A 134 -6.07 -17.89 2.21
C LEU A 134 -6.22 -18.89 3.35
N GLY A 135 -7.00 -18.57 4.38
CA GLY A 135 -7.33 -19.50 5.47
C GLY A 135 -8.14 -20.70 4.99
N VAL A 136 -9.13 -20.45 4.12
CA VAL A 136 -9.95 -21.50 3.48
C VAL A 136 -9.11 -22.34 2.53
N LEU A 137 -8.32 -21.71 1.66
CA LEU A 137 -7.52 -22.40 0.65
C LEU A 137 -6.33 -23.17 1.25
N ARG A 138 -5.84 -22.80 2.45
CA ARG A 138 -4.70 -23.45 3.11
C ARG A 138 -5.10 -24.18 4.38
N TRP A 139 -6.00 -25.15 4.23
CA TRP A 139 -6.53 -25.98 5.31
C TRP A 139 -5.49 -26.51 6.31
N PRO A 140 -4.28 -26.98 5.92
CA PRO A 140 -3.28 -27.45 6.88
C PRO A 140 -2.82 -26.39 7.90
N PHE A 141 -2.99 -25.11 7.58
CA PHE A 141 -2.61 -23.97 8.44
C PHE A 141 -3.82 -23.15 8.90
N TRP A 142 -5.04 -23.65 8.71
CA TRP A 142 -6.32 -22.98 9.02
C TRP A 142 -6.33 -22.33 10.40
N LYS A 143 -5.91 -23.06 11.45
CA LYS A 143 -5.94 -22.57 12.84
C LYS A 143 -5.19 -21.24 13.00
N ARG A 144 -4.07 -21.06 12.29
CA ARG A 144 -3.30 -19.81 12.33
C ARG A 144 -4.04 -18.68 11.64
N TYR A 145 -4.59 -18.94 10.45
CA TYR A 145 -5.35 -17.93 9.71
C TYR A 145 -6.61 -17.53 10.47
N LEU A 146 -7.29 -18.48 11.13
CA LEU A 146 -8.41 -18.19 12.01
C LEU A 146 -8.01 -17.31 13.19
N SER A 147 -6.93 -17.67 13.92
CA SER A 147 -6.46 -16.84 15.03
C SER A 147 -6.10 -15.43 14.57
N PHE A 148 -5.42 -15.30 13.43
CA PHE A 148 -5.06 -14.00 12.87
C PHE A 148 -6.30 -13.22 12.40
N PHE A 149 -7.28 -13.88 11.82
CA PHE A 149 -8.57 -13.30 11.43
C PHE A 149 -9.31 -12.76 12.65
N VAL A 150 -9.43 -13.54 13.74
CA VAL A 150 -10.07 -13.10 14.99
C VAL A 150 -9.36 -11.88 15.57
N ILE A 151 -8.02 -11.88 15.61
CA ILE A 151 -7.24 -10.71 16.06
C ILE A 151 -7.53 -9.48 15.21
N ASN A 152 -7.61 -9.64 13.88
CA ASN A 152 -7.95 -8.53 12.99
C ASN A 152 -9.37 -8.01 13.23
N CYS A 153 -10.36 -8.88 13.41
CA CYS A 153 -11.73 -8.47 13.74
C CYS A 153 -11.78 -7.71 15.07
N LEU A 154 -11.08 -8.19 16.11
CA LEU A 154 -10.99 -7.49 17.40
C LEU A 154 -10.29 -6.13 17.26
N ALA A 155 -9.19 -6.06 16.50
CA ALA A 155 -8.49 -4.82 16.23
C ALA A 155 -9.38 -3.79 15.52
N VAL A 156 -10.22 -4.24 14.58
CA VAL A 156 -11.21 -3.37 13.92
C VAL A 156 -12.25 -2.84 14.90
N LEU A 157 -12.71 -3.66 15.85
CA LEU A 157 -13.64 -3.20 16.89
C LEU A 157 -13.01 -2.15 17.80
N ILE A 158 -11.76 -2.37 18.23
CA ILE A 158 -10.99 -1.41 19.04
C ILE A 158 -10.78 -0.10 18.28
N ALA A 159 -10.35 -0.20 17.03
CA ALA A 159 -10.22 0.97 16.17
C ALA A 159 -11.57 1.69 16.10
N ARG A 160 -12.65 0.99 15.73
CA ARG A 160 -13.99 1.59 15.56
C ARG A 160 -14.42 2.34 16.80
N TYR A 161 -14.27 1.74 17.98
CA TYR A 161 -14.54 2.40 19.25
C TYR A 161 -13.73 3.70 19.40
N HIS A 162 -12.42 3.65 19.15
CA HIS A 162 -11.57 4.85 19.15
C HIS A 162 -12.05 5.91 18.14
N SER A 163 -12.49 5.52 16.92
CA SER A 163 -13.00 6.50 15.95
C SER A 163 -14.32 7.16 16.37
N GLN A 164 -15.16 6.47 17.12
CA GLN A 164 -16.41 7.06 17.64
C GLN A 164 -16.13 8.10 18.73
N THR A 165 -15.03 7.94 19.48
CA THR A 165 -14.65 8.86 20.55
C THR A 165 -13.92 10.11 20.05
N TYR A 166 -13.10 9.99 18.99
CA TYR A 166 -12.21 11.07 18.53
C TYR A 166 -12.49 11.55 17.10
N GLY A 167 -13.31 10.84 16.32
CA GLY A 167 -13.64 11.18 14.93
C GLY A 167 -14.90 12.02 14.82
N VAL A 168 -14.91 12.95 13.85
CA VAL A 168 -16.15 13.59 13.39
C VAL A 168 -17.01 12.52 12.70
N ALA A 169 -18.33 12.59 12.89
CA ALA A 169 -19.29 11.66 12.28
C ALA A 169 -18.97 11.44 10.78
N PRO A 170 -19.11 10.20 10.27
CA PRO A 170 -18.79 9.90 8.88
C PRO A 170 -19.59 10.85 7.99
N THR A 171 -18.92 11.55 7.07
CA THR A 171 -19.59 12.13 5.90
C THR A 171 -20.56 11.08 5.35
N GLU A 172 -21.82 11.45 5.16
CA GLU A 172 -22.94 10.59 4.71
C GLU A 172 -22.76 10.11 3.26
N LEU A 173 -21.59 9.58 2.92
CA LEU A 173 -21.22 9.26 1.57
C LEU A 173 -21.17 7.74 1.48
N GLY A 174 -22.39 7.18 1.39
CA GLY A 174 -22.66 5.77 1.18
C GLY A 174 -22.19 5.25 -0.19
N LEU A 175 -22.76 4.11 -0.59
CA LEU A 175 -22.48 3.50 -1.89
C LEU A 175 -23.53 3.92 -2.90
N LEU A 176 -23.09 4.33 -4.09
CA LEU A 176 -23.94 4.53 -5.25
C LEU A 176 -23.42 3.65 -6.38
N ILE A 177 -24.14 2.55 -6.62
CA ILE A 177 -23.75 1.56 -7.63
C ILE A 177 -24.04 2.13 -9.02
N SER A 178 -22.98 2.39 -9.79
CA SER A 178 -23.05 2.93 -11.14
C SER A 178 -21.99 2.26 -12.02
N PRO A 179 -22.38 1.63 -13.14
CA PRO A 179 -21.41 1.15 -14.13
C PRO A 179 -20.52 2.25 -14.68
N GLN A 180 -21.05 3.48 -14.79
CA GLN A 180 -20.29 4.64 -15.25
C GLN A 180 -19.14 4.97 -14.29
N ALA A 181 -19.37 4.89 -12.97
CA ALA A 181 -18.32 5.14 -11.98
C ALA A 181 -17.17 4.13 -12.09
N VAL A 182 -17.48 2.87 -12.42
CA VAL A 182 -16.45 1.86 -12.69
C VAL A 182 -15.67 2.18 -13.96
N ILE A 183 -16.33 2.63 -15.02
CA ILE A 183 -15.68 3.06 -16.26
C ILE A 183 -14.76 4.27 -15.99
N ASP A 184 -15.24 5.26 -15.24
CA ASP A 184 -14.46 6.45 -14.87
C ASP A 184 -13.23 6.08 -14.04
N ALA A 185 -13.39 5.16 -13.08
CA ALA A 185 -12.27 4.64 -12.30
C ALA A 185 -11.24 3.91 -13.17
N LEU A 186 -11.69 3.03 -14.08
CA LEU A 186 -10.80 2.34 -15.03
C LEU A 186 -10.11 3.33 -15.97
N HIS A 187 -10.79 4.40 -16.37
CA HIS A 187 -10.20 5.46 -17.17
C HIS A 187 -9.08 6.19 -16.42
N VAL A 188 -9.28 6.53 -15.14
CA VAL A 188 -8.23 7.15 -14.32
C VAL A 188 -7.04 6.21 -14.10
N ILE A 189 -7.29 4.92 -13.88
CA ILE A 189 -6.23 3.90 -13.79
C ILE A 189 -5.45 3.87 -15.11
N TYR A 190 -6.15 3.77 -16.23
CA TYR A 190 -5.55 3.73 -17.57
C TYR A 190 -4.67 4.97 -17.86
N GLN A 191 -5.16 6.17 -17.55
CA GLN A 191 -4.40 7.41 -17.72
C GLN A 191 -3.11 7.44 -16.88
N ASN A 192 -3.06 6.69 -15.78
CA ASN A 192 -1.94 6.65 -14.85
C ASN A 192 -1.12 5.36 -14.93
N LEU A 193 -1.40 4.51 -15.92
CA LEU A 193 -0.71 3.25 -16.15
C LEU A 193 -0.05 3.29 -17.53
N ASN A 194 1.27 3.08 -17.57
CA ASN A 194 1.99 2.75 -18.77
C ASN A 194 1.59 1.32 -19.20
N LEU A 195 0.59 1.25 -20.07
CA LEU A 195 0.02 -0.01 -20.54
C LEU A 195 1.07 -0.91 -21.22
N GLY A 196 2.02 -0.33 -21.96
CA GLY A 196 3.09 -1.10 -22.60
C GLY A 196 3.97 -1.83 -21.59
N ALA A 197 4.41 -1.11 -20.54
CA ALA A 197 5.17 -1.70 -19.45
C ALA A 197 4.35 -2.75 -18.68
N PHE A 198 3.07 -2.46 -18.40
CA PHE A 198 2.18 -3.38 -17.71
C PHE A 198 1.99 -4.69 -18.48
N LEU A 199 1.71 -4.62 -19.79
CA LEU A 199 1.54 -5.79 -20.65
C LEU A 199 2.83 -6.61 -20.76
N LEU A 200 3.99 -5.95 -20.80
CA LEU A 200 5.28 -6.62 -20.76
C LEU A 200 5.46 -7.41 -19.46
N PHE A 201 5.22 -6.80 -18.30
CA PHE A 201 5.34 -7.52 -17.02
C PHE A 201 4.29 -8.60 -16.84
N LEU A 202 3.09 -8.42 -17.38
CA LEU A 202 2.08 -9.48 -17.45
C LEU A 202 2.59 -10.67 -18.27
N ALA A 203 3.15 -10.42 -19.47
CA ALA A 203 3.72 -11.48 -20.30
C ALA A 203 4.88 -12.20 -19.61
N ILE A 204 5.80 -11.45 -18.98
CA ILE A 204 6.90 -12.03 -18.18
C ILE A 204 6.34 -12.88 -17.04
N ALA A 205 5.35 -12.37 -16.28
CA ALA A 205 4.73 -13.10 -15.19
C ALA A 205 4.03 -14.38 -15.68
N LEU A 206 3.35 -14.35 -16.83
CA LEU A 206 2.73 -15.53 -17.44
C LEU A 206 3.78 -16.57 -17.85
N ILE A 207 4.88 -16.16 -18.50
CA ILE A 207 5.98 -17.06 -18.87
C ILE A 207 6.60 -17.67 -17.61
N CYS A 208 6.96 -16.84 -16.62
CA CYS A 208 7.48 -17.29 -15.34
C CYS A 208 6.52 -18.25 -14.63
N TYR A 209 5.22 -17.96 -14.67
CA TYR A 209 4.20 -18.83 -14.11
C TYR A 209 4.23 -20.20 -14.80
N GLN A 210 4.33 -20.26 -16.13
CA GLN A 210 4.35 -21.51 -16.89
C GLN A 210 5.54 -22.42 -16.56
N ILE A 211 6.69 -21.85 -16.21
CA ILE A 211 7.90 -22.61 -15.83
C ILE A 211 8.06 -22.82 -14.32
N ALA A 212 7.20 -22.22 -13.48
CA ALA A 212 7.25 -22.40 -12.03
C ALA A 212 6.88 -23.83 -11.62
N ALA A 213 7.69 -24.43 -10.74
CA ALA A 213 7.48 -25.80 -10.23
C ALA A 213 6.18 -25.95 -9.41
N GLU A 214 5.81 -24.93 -8.62
CA GLU A 214 4.55 -24.91 -7.87
C GLU A 214 3.56 -23.90 -8.46
N LYS A 215 2.43 -24.41 -8.94
CA LYS A 215 1.30 -23.61 -9.42
C LYS A 215 0.34 -23.34 -8.28
N LYS A 216 0.25 -22.09 -7.81
CA LYS A 216 -0.71 -21.67 -6.76
C LYS A 216 -1.90 -20.93 -7.37
N PHE A 217 -2.51 -21.53 -8.39
CA PHE A 217 -3.51 -20.86 -9.23
C PHE A 217 -4.64 -20.25 -8.39
N LEU A 218 -5.26 -21.04 -7.51
CA LEU A 218 -6.40 -20.60 -6.71
C LEU A 218 -6.04 -19.45 -5.76
N GLU A 219 -4.90 -19.52 -5.08
CA GLU A 219 -4.51 -18.43 -4.17
C GLU A 219 -4.11 -17.15 -4.91
N LEU A 220 -3.44 -17.26 -6.05
CA LEU A 220 -3.07 -16.09 -6.86
C LEU A 220 -4.32 -15.44 -7.47
N SER A 221 -5.20 -16.25 -8.06
CA SER A 221 -6.47 -15.78 -8.62
C SER A 221 -7.37 -15.16 -7.55
N GLY A 222 -7.44 -15.76 -6.35
CA GLY A 222 -8.21 -15.20 -5.24
C GLY A 222 -7.70 -13.83 -4.78
N VAL A 223 -6.38 -13.64 -4.71
CA VAL A 223 -5.78 -12.33 -4.38
C VAL A 223 -6.02 -11.30 -5.49
N LEU A 224 -5.95 -11.71 -6.77
CA LEU A 224 -6.32 -10.83 -7.89
C LEU A 224 -7.80 -10.45 -7.87
N CYS A 225 -8.69 -11.38 -7.54
CA CYS A 225 -10.12 -11.09 -7.37
C CYS A 225 -10.36 -10.04 -6.28
N VAL A 226 -9.62 -10.09 -5.17
CA VAL A 226 -9.69 -9.04 -4.14
C VAL A 226 -9.24 -7.69 -4.72
N ALA A 227 -8.15 -7.63 -5.48
CA ALA A 227 -7.69 -6.40 -6.11
C ALA A 227 -8.76 -5.77 -7.03
N LEU A 228 -9.43 -6.60 -7.84
CA LEU A 228 -10.52 -6.16 -8.73
C LEU A 228 -11.77 -5.75 -7.96
N ALA A 229 -12.15 -6.50 -6.92
CA ALA A 229 -13.29 -6.17 -6.08
C ALA A 229 -13.11 -4.82 -5.37
N ILE A 230 -11.89 -4.46 -4.98
CA ILE A 230 -11.57 -3.14 -4.43
C ILE A 230 -11.85 -2.03 -5.44
N VAL A 231 -11.45 -2.20 -6.71
CA VAL A 231 -11.71 -1.20 -7.76
C VAL A 231 -13.20 -0.97 -7.88
N VAL A 232 -13.98 -2.06 -7.98
CA VAL A 232 -15.44 -1.99 -8.06
C VAL A 232 -16.03 -1.31 -6.82
N LEU A 233 -15.61 -1.71 -5.61
CA LEU A 233 -16.15 -1.13 -4.37
C LEU A 233 -15.83 0.36 -4.23
N LEU A 234 -14.58 0.75 -4.48
CA LEU A 234 -14.13 2.14 -4.33
C LEU A 234 -14.73 3.03 -5.40
N ALA A 235 -14.84 2.58 -6.64
CA ALA A 235 -15.52 3.33 -7.70
C ALA A 235 -16.98 3.67 -7.33
N ASN A 236 -17.66 2.75 -6.63
CA ASN A 236 -19.05 2.94 -6.21
C ASN A 236 -19.21 3.67 -4.88
N THR A 237 -18.11 4.16 -4.27
CA THR A 237 -18.19 4.98 -3.06
C THR A 237 -18.44 6.44 -3.44
N LEU A 238 -19.48 7.05 -2.88
CA LEU A 238 -19.84 8.45 -3.15
C LEU A 238 -18.66 9.42 -2.90
N TRP A 239 -17.89 9.18 -1.84
CA TRP A 239 -16.67 9.95 -1.55
C TRP A 239 -15.68 9.93 -2.71
N VAL A 240 -15.45 8.76 -3.33
CA VAL A 240 -14.49 8.63 -4.43
C VAL A 240 -15.02 9.32 -5.68
N GLN A 241 -16.32 9.21 -5.94
CA GLN A 241 -16.98 9.91 -7.05
C GLN A 241 -16.89 11.44 -6.90
N MET A 242 -17.15 11.97 -5.70
CA MET A 242 -16.98 13.40 -5.39
C MET A 242 -15.52 13.87 -5.52
N ASN A 243 -14.56 12.97 -5.31
CA ASN A 243 -13.14 13.24 -5.48
C ASN A 243 -12.64 12.89 -6.90
N LEU A 244 -13.54 12.84 -7.89
CA LEU A 244 -13.23 12.61 -9.31
C LEU A 244 -12.38 11.37 -9.55
N HIS A 245 -12.60 10.30 -8.77
CA HIS A 245 -11.89 9.03 -8.90
C HIS A 245 -10.36 9.16 -8.84
N ASN A 246 -9.81 10.07 -8.01
CA ASN A 246 -8.36 10.27 -7.90
C ASN A 246 -7.58 8.95 -7.78
N VAL A 247 -6.55 8.78 -8.61
CA VAL A 247 -5.75 7.55 -8.75
C VAL A 247 -5.25 7.00 -7.41
N ARG A 248 -5.00 7.86 -6.42
CA ARG A 248 -4.50 7.48 -5.08
C ARG A 248 -5.33 6.39 -4.39
N TYR A 249 -6.63 6.33 -4.67
CA TYR A 249 -7.53 5.33 -4.08
C TYR A 249 -7.36 3.94 -4.70
N PHE A 250 -6.92 3.87 -5.96
CA PHE A 250 -6.78 2.63 -6.73
C PHE A 250 -5.36 2.06 -6.71
N LEU A 251 -4.37 2.84 -6.26
CA LEU A 251 -2.96 2.41 -6.15
C LEU A 251 -2.74 1.14 -5.32
N THR A 252 -3.64 0.82 -4.38
CA THR A 252 -3.55 -0.42 -3.61
C THR A 252 -3.92 -1.64 -4.45
N SER A 253 -4.89 -1.54 -5.35
CA SER A 253 -5.20 -2.61 -6.30
C SER A 253 -4.00 -2.87 -7.22
N GLU A 254 -3.37 -1.81 -7.72
CA GLU A 254 -2.14 -1.91 -8.53
C GLU A 254 -1.00 -2.57 -7.76
N LEU A 255 -0.80 -2.19 -6.50
CA LEU A 255 0.17 -2.84 -5.61
C LEU A 255 -0.10 -4.34 -5.43
N ILE A 256 -1.35 -4.74 -5.23
CA ILE A 256 -1.71 -6.16 -5.06
C ILE A 256 -1.39 -6.92 -6.35
N ILE A 257 -1.78 -6.39 -7.51
CA ILE A 257 -1.50 -7.01 -8.82
C ILE A 257 0.01 -7.11 -9.05
N ALA A 258 0.75 -6.02 -8.85
CA ALA A 258 2.20 -5.99 -8.98
C ALA A 258 2.88 -6.96 -8.00
N SER A 259 2.35 -7.13 -6.79
CA SER A 259 2.85 -8.11 -5.81
C SER A 259 2.66 -9.55 -6.30
N VAL A 260 1.54 -9.85 -6.97
CA VAL A 260 1.32 -11.17 -7.60
C VAL A 260 2.34 -11.42 -8.71
N PHE A 261 2.57 -10.42 -9.59
CA PHE A 261 3.58 -10.53 -10.64
C PHE A 261 4.99 -10.71 -10.04
N GLY A 262 5.37 -9.85 -9.10
CA GLY A 262 6.65 -9.90 -8.41
C GLY A 262 6.88 -11.25 -7.71
N LEU A 263 5.85 -11.80 -7.07
CA LEU A 263 5.90 -13.13 -6.46
C LEU A 263 6.21 -14.23 -7.48
N VAL A 264 5.48 -14.25 -8.61
CA VAL A 264 5.62 -15.27 -9.65
C VAL A 264 7.01 -15.21 -10.28
N ILE A 265 7.46 -14.01 -10.67
CA ILE A 265 8.79 -13.80 -11.26
C ILE A 265 9.89 -14.22 -10.27
N THR A 266 9.76 -13.83 -8.99
CA THR A 266 10.73 -14.21 -7.96
C THR A 266 10.83 -15.71 -7.75
N ARG A 267 9.70 -16.43 -7.76
CA ARG A 267 9.71 -17.90 -7.66
C ARG A 267 10.54 -18.52 -8.74
N THR A 268 10.34 -18.10 -9.98
CA THR A 268 11.08 -18.63 -11.12
C THR A 268 12.57 -18.32 -11.01
N LEU A 269 12.93 -17.08 -10.66
CA LEU A 269 14.33 -16.68 -10.54
C LEU A 269 15.07 -17.38 -9.39
N MET A 270 14.41 -17.57 -8.24
CA MET A 270 15.06 -18.15 -7.07
C MET A 270 15.03 -19.67 -7.03
N LEU A 271 13.97 -20.31 -7.53
CA LEU A 271 13.85 -21.78 -7.53
C LEU A 271 14.50 -22.41 -8.77
N GLY A 272 14.71 -21.65 -9.85
CA GLY A 272 15.42 -22.11 -11.04
C GLY A 272 16.95 -22.22 -10.88
N GLN A 273 17.50 -22.06 -9.67
CA GLN A 273 18.94 -22.14 -9.36
C GLN A 273 19.83 -21.23 -10.23
N TYR A 274 19.32 -20.08 -10.68
CA TYR A 274 20.11 -19.13 -11.45
C TYR A 274 21.21 -18.50 -10.59
N LYS A 275 22.48 -18.67 -10.98
CA LYS A 275 23.68 -18.22 -10.26
C LYS A 275 23.68 -16.73 -9.89
N TYR A 276 22.90 -15.91 -10.61
CA TYR A 276 22.83 -14.45 -10.45
C TYR A 276 21.40 -13.93 -10.23
N ALA A 277 20.51 -14.73 -9.63
CA ALA A 277 19.11 -14.36 -9.39
C ALA A 277 18.93 -13.03 -8.62
N LEU A 278 19.92 -12.60 -7.85
CA LEU A 278 19.93 -11.33 -7.12
C LEU A 278 20.49 -10.14 -7.92
N LEU A 279 21.30 -10.42 -8.95
CA LEU A 279 22.01 -9.40 -9.73
C LEU A 279 21.05 -8.73 -10.72
N ILE A 280 20.13 -9.50 -11.32
CA ILE A 280 19.10 -9.01 -12.24
C ILE A 280 18.17 -7.98 -11.58
N PRO A 281 17.50 -8.27 -10.44
CA PRO A 281 16.68 -7.29 -9.75
C PRO A 281 17.52 -6.14 -9.17
N GLY A 282 18.77 -6.40 -8.77
CA GLY A 282 19.68 -5.33 -8.31
C GLY A 282 19.98 -4.30 -9.40
N LEU A 283 20.41 -4.76 -10.59
CA LEU A 283 20.68 -3.87 -11.73
C LEU A 283 19.42 -3.19 -12.26
N ALA A 284 18.29 -3.90 -12.29
CA ALA A 284 17.02 -3.31 -12.70
C ALA A 284 16.56 -2.22 -11.72
N LEU A 285 16.75 -2.42 -10.41
CA LEU A 285 16.45 -1.40 -9.41
C LEU A 285 17.37 -0.18 -9.54
N VAL A 286 18.67 -0.40 -9.78
CA VAL A 286 19.63 0.67 -10.09
C VAL A 286 19.18 1.45 -11.32
N TYR A 287 18.83 0.78 -12.41
CA TYR A 287 18.29 1.42 -13.61
C TYR A 287 17.01 2.22 -13.30
N CYS A 288 16.11 1.67 -12.49
CA CYS A 288 14.89 2.37 -12.05
C CYS A 288 15.18 3.64 -11.23
N ILE A 289 16.26 3.65 -10.44
CA ILE A 289 16.69 4.84 -9.68
C ILE A 289 17.21 5.93 -10.63
N PHE A 290 17.94 5.55 -11.68
CA PHE A 290 18.59 6.52 -12.57
C PHE A 290 17.74 6.96 -13.77
N VAL A 291 16.76 6.16 -14.20
CA VAL A 291 15.99 6.43 -15.44
C VAL A 291 14.55 6.92 -15.17
N PRO A 292 13.63 6.13 -14.57
CA PRO A 292 12.30 6.61 -14.23
C PRO A 292 12.29 7.58 -13.04
N LEU A 293 13.10 7.35 -12.00
CA LEU A 293 13.27 8.29 -10.88
C LEU A 293 14.19 9.47 -11.24
N GLY A 294 14.96 9.40 -12.34
CA GLY A 294 15.69 10.55 -12.89
C GLY A 294 14.78 11.69 -13.37
N GLY A 295 13.49 11.39 -13.59
CA GLY A 295 12.43 12.37 -13.85
C GLY A 295 11.75 12.92 -12.58
N PHE A 296 12.09 12.45 -11.38
CA PHE A 296 11.70 13.06 -10.10
C PHE A 296 12.56 14.30 -9.80
N THR A 297 12.77 15.16 -10.80
CA THR A 297 13.28 16.53 -10.61
C THR A 297 12.18 17.46 -10.10
N ALA A 298 11.24 16.92 -9.33
CA ALA A 298 10.01 17.57 -8.95
C ALA A 298 10.29 18.79 -8.08
N THR A 299 10.44 19.93 -8.76
CA THR A 299 10.26 21.24 -8.16
C THR A 299 8.91 21.25 -7.45
N TYR A 300 8.73 22.10 -6.43
CA TYR A 300 7.47 22.23 -5.68
C TYR A 300 6.22 22.36 -6.58
N LYS A 301 6.40 22.84 -7.83
CA LYS A 301 5.38 22.85 -8.88
C LYS A 301 4.85 21.44 -9.21
N GLU A 302 5.67 20.41 -9.27
CA GLU A 302 5.22 19.05 -9.65
C GLU A 302 4.61 18.27 -8.48
N LEU A 303 4.91 18.67 -7.24
CA LEU A 303 4.46 18.02 -6.01
C LEU A 303 3.04 18.45 -5.56
N VAL A 304 2.59 19.62 -6.00
CA VAL A 304 1.24 20.16 -5.69
C VAL A 304 0.58 20.53 -7.01
N GLY A 305 -0.63 20.02 -7.27
CA GLY A 305 -1.36 20.32 -8.51
C GLY A 305 -1.57 21.82 -8.71
N ALA A 306 -1.52 22.30 -9.96
CA ALA A 306 -1.58 23.72 -10.32
C ALA A 306 -2.60 24.59 -9.54
N PRO A 307 -3.86 24.16 -9.30
CA PRO A 307 -4.83 24.99 -8.58
C PRO A 307 -4.54 25.17 -7.07
N TRP A 308 -3.73 24.30 -6.46
CA TRP A 308 -3.52 24.28 -5.00
C TRP A 308 -2.17 24.87 -4.57
N ARG A 309 -1.27 25.13 -5.52
CA ARG A 309 0.12 25.59 -5.27
C ARG A 309 0.19 26.92 -4.53
N SER A 310 -0.55 27.93 -5.01
CA SER A 310 -0.56 29.27 -4.40
C SER A 310 -1.12 29.25 -3.00
N ASN A 311 -2.18 28.47 -2.80
CA ASN A 311 -2.90 28.39 -1.53
C ASN A 311 -2.08 27.62 -0.48
N SER A 312 -1.51 26.47 -0.86
CA SER A 312 -0.66 25.68 0.04
C SER A 312 0.60 26.45 0.46
N LYS A 313 1.24 27.16 -0.47
CA LYS A 313 2.40 28.01 -0.15
C LYS A 313 2.03 29.17 0.78
N ALA A 314 0.95 29.89 0.49
CA ALA A 314 0.51 31.01 1.33
C ALA A 314 0.15 30.57 2.76
N VAL A 315 -0.46 29.38 2.91
CA VAL A 315 -0.77 28.81 4.23
C VAL A 315 0.49 28.37 4.97
N ALA A 316 1.47 27.79 4.29
CA ALA A 316 2.75 27.43 4.90
C ALA A 316 3.51 28.68 5.39
N ASP A 317 3.55 29.73 4.58
CA ASP A 317 4.19 31.00 4.93
C ASP A 317 3.49 31.66 6.14
N LEU A 318 2.15 31.61 6.17
CA LEU A 318 1.35 32.10 7.31
C LEU A 318 1.62 31.29 8.58
N ALA A 319 1.65 29.96 8.50
CA ALA A 319 1.89 29.11 9.66
C ALA A 319 3.27 29.35 10.30
N VAL A 320 4.29 29.56 9.48
CA VAL A 320 5.63 29.93 9.95
C VAL A 320 5.60 31.31 10.62
N LYS A 321 4.96 32.30 10.00
CA LYS A 321 4.86 33.66 10.53
C LYS A 321 4.14 33.71 11.88
N GLU A 322 3.05 32.95 12.02
CA GLU A 322 2.23 32.88 13.23
C GLU A 322 2.83 31.96 14.30
N LYS A 323 3.97 31.31 14.03
CA LYS A 323 4.56 30.26 14.89
C LYS A 323 3.53 29.19 15.27
N ALA A 324 2.68 28.84 14.30
CA ALA A 324 1.58 27.91 14.54
C ALA A 324 2.14 26.52 14.91
N GLU A 325 1.84 26.07 16.12
CA GLU A 325 2.26 24.74 16.59
C GLU A 325 1.45 23.61 15.94
N VAL A 326 0.22 23.91 15.47
CA VAL A 326 -0.68 22.94 14.84
C VAL A 326 -1.42 23.59 13.68
N ILE A 327 -1.43 22.91 12.52
CA ILE A 327 -2.29 23.23 11.37
C ILE A 327 -3.28 22.07 11.21
N ASN A 328 -4.58 22.38 11.39
CA ASN A 328 -5.69 21.43 11.27
C ASN A 328 -6.47 21.66 9.95
N GLY A 329 -6.87 20.57 9.27
CA GLY A 329 -7.61 20.59 8.00
C GLY A 329 -6.86 20.05 6.76
N THR A 330 -7.62 19.69 5.72
CA THR A 330 -7.15 19.20 4.41
C THR A 330 -6.60 20.33 3.53
N TYR A 331 -5.37 20.79 3.81
CA TYR A 331 -4.72 21.90 3.07
C TYR A 331 -3.50 21.48 2.23
N TRP A 332 -3.46 20.25 1.72
CA TRP A 332 -2.39 19.74 0.85
C TRP A 332 -2.90 19.04 -0.41
#